data_AF-A0A3D2YFA1-F1
#
_entry.id   AF-A0A3D2YFA1-F1
#
_cell.length_a   1.000
_cell.length_b   1.000
_cell.length_c   1.000
_cell.angle_alpha   90.00
_cell.angle_beta   90.00
_cell.angle_gamma   90.00
#
_symmetry.space_group_name_H-M   'P 1'
#
loop_
_entity.id
_entity.type
_entity.pdbx_description
1 polymer ?
#
loop_
_entity_poly.entity_id
_entity_poly.type
_entity_poly.pdbx_seq_one_letter_code
_entity_poly.pdbx_strand_id
1 'polypeptide(L)'
;MGILNDISKKAQEYAGIAVDKAKDLAEVAADKAQALTDTAKVNMAIMSEQRELEKNYRAIGEWFVSEYQGEIPDAVKDVVAAVAASKERIAQLEASKPQKDEPVVDEADVSFKVCPVCGAASDSKFCPHCGAPMGE
;
A
#
# COMPACT_ATOMS: atom_id res chain seq x y z
N MET A 1 64.90 -30.87 6.64
CA MET A 1 63.78 -30.14 7.30
C MET A 1 63.00 -29.23 6.32
N GLY A 2 62.92 -29.52 5.01
CA GLY A 2 62.35 -28.57 4.02
C GLY A 2 60.93 -28.85 3.53
N ILE A 3 60.55 -30.12 3.35
CA ILE A 3 59.35 -30.50 2.58
C ILE A 3 58.03 -30.10 3.28
N LEU A 4 57.95 -30.22 4.61
CA LEU A 4 56.75 -29.83 5.38
C LEU A 4 56.51 -28.32 5.40
N ASN A 5 57.58 -27.53 5.37
CA ASN A 5 57.48 -26.06 5.37
C ASN A 5 56.99 -25.55 4.00
N ASP A 6 57.46 -26.17 2.91
CA ASP A 6 56.99 -25.84 1.55
C ASP A 6 55.53 -26.23 1.31
N ILE A 7 55.07 -27.37 1.85
CA ILE A 7 53.67 -27.77 1.79
C ILE A 7 52.79 -26.80 2.58
N SER A 8 53.22 -26.40 3.78
CA SER A 8 52.49 -25.44 4.62
C SER A 8 52.39 -24.07 3.95
N LYS A 9 53.47 -23.61 3.32
CA LYS A 9 53.49 -22.33 2.59
C LYS A 9 52.56 -22.35 1.37
N LYS A 10 52.57 -23.42 0.58
CA LYS A 10 51.62 -23.59 -0.53
C LYS A 10 50.17 -23.64 -0.03
N ALA A 11 49.90 -24.36 1.06
CA ALA A 11 48.56 -24.41 1.65
C ALA A 11 48.08 -23.02 2.10
N GLN A 12 48.96 -22.20 2.69
CA GLN A 12 48.66 -20.82 3.08
C GLN A 12 48.42 -19.91 1.86
N GLU A 13 49.19 -20.07 0.78
CA GLU A 13 48.98 -19.32 -0.47
C GLU A 13 47.63 -19.69 -1.11
N TYR A 14 47.27 -20.98 -1.17
CA TYR A 14 45.96 -21.41 -1.66
C TYR A 14 44.81 -20.93 -0.77
N ALA A 15 44.99 -20.92 0.55
CA ALA A 15 44.02 -20.35 1.49
C ALA A 15 43.86 -18.84 1.28
N GLY A 16 44.95 -18.11 1.04
CA GLY A 16 44.92 -16.68 0.71
C GLY A 16 44.13 -16.40 -0.56
N ILE A 17 44.40 -17.15 -1.65
CA ILE A 17 43.66 -17.04 -2.92
C ILE A 17 42.16 -17.33 -2.74
N ALA A 18 41.81 -18.30 -1.89
CA ALA A 18 40.41 -18.61 -1.61
C ALA A 18 39.71 -17.48 -0.83
N VAL A 19 40.41 -16.88 0.15
CA VAL A 19 39.92 -15.73 0.92
C VAL A 19 39.75 -14.50 0.05
N ASP A 20 40.72 -14.20 -0.82
CA ASP A 20 40.66 -13.05 -1.72
C ASP A 20 39.51 -13.19 -2.71
N LYS A 21 39.33 -14.38 -3.32
CA LYS A 21 38.16 -14.65 -4.17
C LYS A 21 36.84 -14.53 -3.41
N ALA A 22 36.79 -14.95 -2.16
CA ALA A 22 35.59 -14.80 -1.34
C ALA A 22 35.26 -13.33 -1.06
N LYS A 23 36.29 -12.50 -0.83
CA LYS A 23 36.13 -11.05 -0.67
C LYS A 23 35.65 -10.37 -1.94
N ASP A 24 36.25 -10.67 -3.09
CA ASP A 24 35.85 -10.09 -4.38
C ASP A 24 34.38 -10.42 -4.69
N LEU A 25 33.96 -11.66 -4.44
CA LEU A 25 32.56 -12.05 -4.63
C LEU A 25 31.61 -11.35 -3.65
N ALA A 26 32.03 -11.15 -2.41
CA ALA A 26 31.24 -10.42 -1.41
C ALA A 26 31.13 -8.93 -1.76
N GLU A 27 32.20 -8.31 -2.24
CA GLU A 27 32.21 -6.91 -2.70
C GLU A 27 31.28 -6.71 -3.90
N VAL A 28 31.37 -7.59 -4.92
CA VAL A 28 30.45 -7.54 -6.08
C VAL A 28 29.00 -7.75 -5.66
N ALA A 29 28.73 -8.62 -4.69
CA ALA A 29 27.38 -8.82 -4.16
C ALA A 29 26.87 -7.58 -3.42
N ALA A 30 27.72 -6.93 -2.61
CA ALA A 30 27.39 -5.70 -1.90
C ALA A 30 27.11 -4.55 -2.87
N ASP A 31 27.95 -4.35 -3.89
CA ASP A 31 27.75 -3.33 -4.91
C ASP A 31 26.42 -3.51 -5.67
N LYS A 32 26.09 -4.76 -6.01
CA LYS A 32 24.80 -5.08 -6.64
C LYS A 32 23.62 -4.81 -5.71
N ALA A 33 23.73 -5.18 -4.43
CA ALA A 33 22.69 -4.90 -3.45
C ALA A 33 22.49 -3.38 -3.26
N GLN A 34 23.59 -2.61 -3.24
CA GLN A 34 23.56 -1.16 -3.16
C GLN A 34 22.90 -0.53 -4.40
N ALA A 35 23.30 -0.95 -5.60
CA ALA A 35 22.71 -0.46 -6.85
C ALA A 35 21.21 -0.77 -6.96
N LEU A 36 20.77 -1.96 -6.53
CA LEU A 36 19.35 -2.30 -6.46
C LEU A 36 18.60 -1.42 -5.45
N THR A 37 19.19 -1.16 -4.29
CA THR A 37 18.61 -0.28 -3.26
C THR A 37 18.47 1.16 -3.77
N ASP A 38 19.49 1.69 -4.43
CA ASP A 38 19.44 3.05 -4.96
C ASP A 38 18.44 3.17 -6.12
N THR A 39 18.36 2.15 -6.97
CA THR A 39 17.32 2.05 -8.01
C THR A 39 15.92 2.04 -7.38
N ALA A 40 15.71 1.27 -6.31
CA ALA A 40 14.43 1.22 -5.61
C ALA A 40 14.05 2.58 -5.01
N LYS A 41 15.01 3.30 -4.40
CA LYS A 41 14.79 4.66 -3.88
C LYS A 41 14.37 5.63 -4.97
N VAL A 42 15.08 5.62 -6.11
CA VAL A 42 14.74 6.49 -7.25
C VAL A 42 13.35 6.15 -7.79
N ASN A 43 13.02 4.87 -7.95
CA ASN A 43 11.69 4.46 -8.41
C ASN A 43 10.59 4.88 -7.43
N MET A 44 10.81 4.79 -6.12
CA MET A 44 9.85 5.28 -5.12
C MET A 44 9.64 6.79 -5.22
N ALA A 45 10.72 7.56 -5.43
CA ALA A 45 10.61 9.01 -5.64
C ALA A 45 9.83 9.33 -6.92
N ILE A 46 10.09 8.62 -8.03
CA ILE A 46 9.34 8.76 -9.28
C ILE A 46 7.86 8.48 -9.07
N MET A 47 7.52 7.37 -8.39
CA MET A 47 6.13 7.02 -8.10
C MET A 47 5.44 8.08 -7.23
N SER A 48 6.17 8.68 -6.27
CA SER A 48 5.64 9.76 -5.45
C SER A 48 5.33 10.99 -6.29
N GLU A 49 6.25 11.43 -7.15
CA GLU A 49 6.05 12.57 -8.05
C GLU A 49 4.94 12.32 -9.07
N GLN A 50 4.82 11.10 -9.60
CA GLN A 50 3.71 10.74 -10.49
C GLN A 50 2.35 10.89 -9.81
N ARG A 51 2.23 10.46 -8.54
CA ARG A 51 0.98 10.64 -7.76
C ARG A 51 0.68 12.11 -7.52
N GLU A 52 1.67 12.92 -7.19
CA GLU A 52 1.47 14.37 -7.00
C GLU A 52 1.11 15.05 -8.32
N LEU A 53 1.74 14.66 -9.43
CA LEU A 53 1.41 15.15 -10.77
C LEU A 53 -0.05 14.86 -11.13
N GLU A 54 -0.52 13.63 -10.90
CA GLU A 54 -1.91 13.25 -11.13
C GLU A 54 -2.89 14.06 -10.28
N LYS A 55 -2.59 14.25 -8.98
CA LYS A 55 -3.40 15.10 -8.09
C LYS A 55 -3.46 16.53 -8.59
N ASN A 56 -2.33 17.10 -8.99
CA ASN A 56 -2.25 18.48 -9.47
C ASN A 56 -3.03 18.65 -10.77
N TYR A 57 -2.88 17.75 -11.75
CA TYR A 57 -3.66 17.81 -12.98
C TYR A 57 -5.15 17.61 -12.74
N ARG A 58 -5.53 16.73 -11.82
CA ARG A 58 -6.93 16.56 -11.42
C ARG A 58 -7.48 17.84 -10.80
N ALA A 59 -6.77 18.46 -9.86
CA ALA A 59 -7.19 19.71 -9.22
C ALA A 59 -7.36 20.84 -10.24
N ILE A 60 -6.42 20.96 -11.20
CA ILE A 60 -6.52 21.92 -12.30
C ILE A 60 -7.77 21.64 -13.15
N GLY A 61 -8.00 20.39 -13.54
CA GLY A 61 -9.16 20.00 -14.36
C GLY A 61 -10.49 20.22 -13.63
N GLU A 62 -10.56 19.92 -12.33
CA GLU A 62 -11.73 20.18 -11.49
C GLU A 62 -12.03 21.68 -11.44
N TRP A 63 -11.03 22.51 -11.13
CA TRP A 63 -11.17 23.97 -11.14
C TRP A 63 -11.56 24.50 -12.51
N PHE A 64 -10.99 23.97 -13.60
CA PHE A 64 -11.32 24.39 -14.96
C PHE A 64 -12.77 24.10 -15.32
N VAL A 65 -13.33 22.97 -14.87
CA VAL A 65 -14.74 22.63 -15.17
C VAL A 65 -15.72 23.35 -14.23
N SER A 66 -15.32 23.73 -13.01
CA SER A 66 -16.22 24.36 -12.03
C SER A 66 -16.14 25.89 -11.98
N GLU A 67 -14.93 26.45 -12.01
CA GLU A 67 -14.69 27.87 -11.73
C GLU A 67 -14.27 28.70 -12.95
N TYR A 68 -13.76 28.07 -14.01
CA TYR A 68 -13.29 28.81 -15.18
C TYR A 68 -14.46 29.45 -15.94
N GLN A 69 -14.38 30.77 -16.12
CA GLN A 69 -15.43 31.57 -16.77
C GLN A 69 -15.07 32.00 -18.20
N GLY A 70 -13.91 31.61 -18.71
CA GLY A 70 -13.47 31.94 -20.06
C GLY A 70 -14.05 31.02 -21.13
N GLU A 71 -13.77 31.33 -22.40
CA GLU A 71 -14.14 30.45 -23.51
C GLU A 71 -13.31 29.18 -23.48
N ILE A 72 -13.97 28.03 -23.59
CA ILE A 72 -13.32 26.72 -23.56
C ILE A 72 -12.62 26.50 -24.91
N PRO A 73 -11.30 26.26 -24.94
CA PRO A 73 -10.60 26.00 -26.19
C PRO A 73 -11.15 24.76 -26.91
N ASP A 74 -11.25 24.82 -28.24
CA ASP A 74 -11.77 23.71 -29.06
C ASP A 74 -11.03 22.39 -28.80
N ALA A 75 -9.72 22.44 -28.51
CA ALA A 75 -8.91 21.26 -28.22
C ALA A 75 -9.36 20.45 -26.99
N VAL A 76 -10.06 21.07 -26.04
CA VAL A 76 -10.51 20.42 -24.79
C VAL A 76 -12.03 20.39 -24.63
N LYS A 77 -12.76 20.97 -25.58
CA LYS A 77 -14.22 21.09 -25.54
C LYS A 77 -14.92 19.74 -25.41
N ASP A 78 -14.48 18.75 -26.18
CA ASP A 78 -15.04 17.39 -26.14
C ASP A 78 -14.82 16.71 -24.78
N VAL A 79 -13.64 16.92 -24.17
CA VAL A 79 -13.32 16.36 -22.86
C VAL A 79 -14.17 17.00 -21.78
N VAL A 80 -14.35 18.32 -21.82
CA VAL A 80 -15.23 19.03 -20.86
C VAL A 80 -16.69 18.56 -21.00
N ALA A 81 -17.18 18.41 -22.22
CA ALA A 81 -18.51 17.87 -22.48
C ALA A 81 -18.66 16.44 -21.93
N ALA A 82 -17.65 15.59 -22.12
CA ALA A 82 -17.64 14.23 -21.57
C ALA A 82 -17.62 14.22 -20.03
N VAL A 83 -16.92 15.16 -19.39
CA VAL A 83 -16.95 15.33 -17.92
C VAL A 83 -18.34 15.74 -17.45
N ALA A 84 -18.97 16.73 -18.10
CA ALA A 84 -20.32 17.15 -17.76
C ALA A 84 -21.34 16.01 -17.91
N ALA A 85 -21.31 15.27 -19.03
CA ALA A 85 -22.15 14.10 -19.25
C ALA A 85 -21.91 13.01 -18.20
N SER A 86 -20.67 12.82 -17.76
CA SER A 86 -20.34 11.85 -16.71
C SER A 86 -20.87 12.29 -15.34
N LYS A 87 -20.77 13.58 -14.99
CA LYS A 87 -21.38 14.13 -13.77
C LYS A 87 -22.89 13.93 -13.75
N GLU A 88 -23.56 14.16 -14.87
CA GLU A 88 -25.00 13.94 -14.99
C GLU A 88 -25.37 12.45 -14.83
N ARG A 89 -24.64 11.55 -15.50
CA ARG A 89 -24.83 10.10 -15.33
C ARG A 89 -24.61 9.65 -13.88
N ILE A 90 -23.60 10.19 -13.21
CA ILE A 90 -23.35 9.89 -11.79
C ILE A 90 -24.55 10.35 -10.94
N ALA A 91 -25.05 11.57 -11.14
CA ALA A 91 -26.22 12.07 -10.43
C ALA A 91 -27.47 11.22 -10.67
N GLN A 92 -27.70 10.77 -11.92
CA GLN A 92 -28.78 9.85 -12.25
C GLN A 92 -28.61 8.49 -11.56
N LEU A 93 -27.40 7.92 -11.59
CA LEU A 93 -27.10 6.66 -10.92
C LEU A 93 -27.28 6.79 -9.41
N GLU A 94 -26.84 7.88 -8.79
CA GLU A 94 -27.01 8.17 -7.38
C GLU A 94 -28.48 8.34 -6.99
N ALA A 95 -29.27 9.03 -7.79
CA ALA A 95 -30.72 9.14 -7.58
C ALA A 95 -31.47 7.81 -7.79
N SER A 96 -30.93 6.92 -8.63
CA SER A 96 -31.47 5.57 -8.86
C SER A 96 -31.00 4.53 -7.83
N LYS A 97 -30.03 4.87 -6.98
CA LYS A 97 -29.69 4.00 -5.85
C LYS A 97 -30.97 3.89 -5.03
N PRO A 98 -31.42 2.68 -4.68
CA PRO A 98 -32.48 2.56 -3.70
C PRO A 98 -32.03 3.37 -2.49
N GLN A 99 -32.86 4.30 -2.04
CA GLN A 99 -32.75 4.80 -0.68
C GLN A 99 -32.85 3.55 0.18
N LYS A 100 -31.71 3.00 0.56
CA LYS A 100 -31.62 2.44 1.88
C LYS A 100 -31.97 3.63 2.75
N ASP A 101 -33.24 3.73 3.13
CA ASP A 101 -33.52 3.75 4.55
C ASP A 101 -32.47 2.81 5.14
N GLU A 102 -31.37 3.39 5.64
CA GLU A 102 -30.68 2.75 6.73
C GLU A 102 -31.83 2.26 7.60
N PRO A 103 -31.97 0.94 7.87
CA PRO A 103 -32.78 0.62 9.01
C PRO A 103 -32.15 1.49 10.11
N VAL A 104 -32.93 2.47 10.58
CA VAL A 104 -32.84 2.90 11.95
C VAL A 104 -32.94 1.56 12.66
N VAL A 105 -31.78 0.97 12.92
CA VAL A 105 -31.65 -0.11 13.87
C VAL A 105 -32.11 0.59 15.11
N ASP A 106 -33.41 0.42 15.41
CA ASP A 106 -33.92 0.65 16.73
C ASP A 106 -32.91 -0.03 17.64
N GLU A 107 -32.12 0.77 18.36
CA GLU A 107 -31.07 0.36 19.29
C GLU A 107 -31.65 -0.46 20.47
N ALA A 108 -32.90 -0.90 20.36
CA ALA A 108 -33.69 -1.61 21.35
C ALA A 108 -33.70 -3.13 21.17
N ASP A 109 -33.19 -3.71 20.08
CA ASP A 109 -33.32 -5.17 19.85
C ASP A 109 -32.00 -5.91 19.51
N VAL A 110 -30.84 -5.35 19.88
CA VAL A 110 -29.59 -6.13 19.93
C VAL A 110 -29.01 -6.09 21.33
N SER A 111 -29.52 -6.98 22.19
CA SER A 111 -29.02 -7.17 23.56
C SER A 111 -27.69 -7.93 23.56
N PHE A 112 -26.60 -7.27 23.14
CA PHE A 112 -25.26 -7.82 23.32
C PHE A 112 -24.94 -7.89 24.83
N LYS A 113 -24.85 -9.10 25.37
CA LYS A 113 -24.43 -9.31 26.75
C LYS A 113 -22.92 -9.14 26.83
N VAL A 114 -22.45 -8.36 27.79
CA VAL A 114 -21.02 -8.18 28.07
C VAL A 114 -20.57 -9.27 29.03
N CYS A 115 -19.48 -9.97 28.68
CA CYS A 115 -18.96 -11.04 29.51
C CYS A 115 -18.42 -10.49 30.83
N PRO A 116 -18.91 -10.95 32.00
CA PRO A 116 -18.45 -10.44 33.30
C PRO A 116 -17.00 -10.83 33.63
N VAL A 117 -16.41 -11.78 32.90
CA VAL A 117 -15.06 -12.29 33.16
C VAL A 117 -14.00 -11.57 32.31
N CYS A 118 -14.29 -11.32 31.03
CA CYS A 118 -13.29 -10.77 30.11
C CYS A 118 -13.74 -9.51 29.35
N GLY A 119 -14.98 -9.06 29.53
CA GLY A 119 -15.50 -7.85 28.89
C GLY A 119 -15.85 -7.98 27.41
N ALA A 120 -15.71 -9.17 26.81
CA ALA A 120 -16.12 -9.39 25.43
C ALA A 120 -17.65 -9.33 25.27
N ALA A 121 -18.12 -8.61 24.27
CA ALA A 121 -19.54 -8.57 23.90
C ALA A 121 -19.87 -9.79 23.02
N SER A 122 -20.86 -10.58 23.44
CA SER A 122 -21.36 -11.71 22.65
C SER A 122 -22.83 -11.98 22.94
N ASP A 123 -23.55 -12.49 21.95
CA ASP A 123 -24.94 -12.94 22.02
C ASP A 123 -25.08 -14.43 22.37
N SER A 124 -23.97 -15.18 22.48
CA SER A 124 -23.94 -16.60 22.79
C SER A 124 -24.07 -16.91 24.28
N LYS A 125 -24.60 -18.10 24.62
CA LYS A 125 -24.75 -18.59 26.01
C LYS A 125 -23.41 -18.76 26.75
N PHE A 126 -22.31 -18.89 26.02
CA PHE A 126 -20.94 -18.94 26.54
C PHE A 126 -20.07 -17.93 25.79
N CYS A 127 -19.17 -17.25 26.50
CA CYS A 127 -18.27 -16.28 25.90
C CYS A 127 -17.27 -16.97 24.96
N PRO A 128 -17.14 -16.54 23.68
CA PRO A 128 -16.19 -17.14 22.74
C PRO A 128 -14.73 -16.88 23.08
N HIS A 129 -14.45 -15.89 23.93
CA HIS A 129 -13.08 -15.50 24.29
C HIS A 129 -12.56 -16.23 25.54
N CYS A 130 -13.42 -16.52 26.53
CA CYS A 130 -13.00 -17.14 27.79
C CYS A 130 -13.84 -18.36 28.24
N GLY A 131 -14.88 -18.73 27.50
CA GLY A 131 -15.74 -19.87 27.80
C GLY A 131 -16.68 -19.69 29.00
N ALA A 132 -16.69 -18.51 29.64
CA ALA A 132 -17.55 -18.24 30.78
C ALA A 132 -19.03 -18.26 30.37
N PRO A 133 -19.94 -18.83 31.20
CA PRO A 133 -21.37 -18.76 30.95
C PRO A 133 -21.82 -17.30 31.02
N MET A 134 -22.42 -16.82 29.94
CA MET A 134 -23.07 -15.52 29.89
C MET A 134 -24.43 -15.73 30.57
N GLY A 135 -24.64 -15.13 31.75
CA GLY A 135 -25.88 -15.31 32.54
C GLY A 135 -27.15 -15.10 31.69
N GLU A 136 -28.24 -15.77 32.07
CA GLU A 136 -29.56 -15.60 31.42
C GLU A 136 -30.02 -14.15 31.38
#